data_AF-A0A2E6MQJ4-F1
#
_entry.id   AF-A0A2E6MQJ4-F1
#
_cell.length_a   1.000
_cell.length_b   1.000
_cell.length_c   1.000
_cell.angle_alpha   90.00
_cell.angle_beta   90.00
_cell.angle_gamma   90.00
#
_symmetry.space_group_name_H-M   'P 1'
#
loop_
_entity.id
_entity.type
_entity.pdbx_description
1 polymer ?
#
loop_
_entity_poly.entity_id
_entity_poly.type
_entity_poly.pdbx_seq_one_letter_code
_entity_poly.pdbx_strand_id
1 'polypeptide(L)'
;MFSLDKFFGKGTKGTVLLKNGTNFSYHGPWKKVTQNTEIDRFLVNDFCAAEYTIVIDLSSSAKEIIKALVVAGPNDANVTIYGRSNLNQDLLTLTATVSDSTVTLIANAHTSADSSELRGSKIIFSANYYQNQNIPIAG
;
A
#
# COMPACT_ATOMS: atom_id res chain seq x y z
N MET A 1 -28.42 15.17 -0.88
CA MET A 1 -27.12 15.55 -1.48
C MET A 1 -26.02 15.24 -0.48
N PHE A 2 -24.98 14.52 -0.90
CA PHE A 2 -23.82 14.19 -0.07
C PHE A 2 -22.95 15.44 0.10
N SER A 3 -22.41 15.66 1.30
CA SER A 3 -21.67 16.88 1.64
C SER A 3 -20.42 16.54 2.46
N LEU A 4 -19.25 16.88 1.94
CA LEU A 4 -17.94 16.54 2.51
C LEU A 4 -17.56 17.40 3.73
N ASP A 5 -18.09 18.63 3.80
CA ASP A 5 -17.91 19.58 4.90
C ASP A 5 -18.39 19.06 6.27
N LYS A 6 -19.31 18.09 6.27
CA LYS A 6 -19.77 17.40 7.49
C LYS A 6 -18.72 16.48 8.09
N PHE A 7 -17.81 15.97 7.26
CA PHE A 7 -16.77 15.01 7.64
C PHE A 7 -15.42 15.71 7.90
N PHE A 8 -15.15 16.81 7.20
CA PHE A 8 -13.84 17.47 7.23
C PHE A 8 -13.90 18.94 7.67
N GLY A 9 -12.79 19.41 8.25
CA GLY A 9 -12.53 20.82 8.57
C GLY A 9 -11.05 21.18 8.48
N LYS A 10 -10.71 22.44 8.75
CA LYS A 10 -9.30 22.88 8.86
C LYS A 10 -8.75 22.47 10.22
N GLY A 11 -7.71 21.64 10.22
CA GLY A 11 -6.96 21.27 11.41
C GLY A 11 -5.82 22.24 11.71
N THR A 12 -5.20 22.07 12.88
CA THR A 12 -3.98 22.80 13.26
C THR A 12 -2.81 22.43 12.34
N LYS A 13 -1.80 23.30 12.21
CA LYS A 13 -0.61 23.05 11.37
C LYS A 13 -0.93 22.73 9.89
N GLY A 14 -2.01 23.30 9.34
CA GLY A 14 -2.40 23.08 7.94
C GLY A 14 -2.91 21.66 7.64
N THR A 15 -3.31 20.90 8.66
CA THR A 15 -3.85 19.54 8.50
C THR A 15 -5.34 19.55 8.13
N VAL A 16 -5.83 18.42 7.63
CA VAL A 16 -7.27 18.17 7.49
C VAL A 16 -7.79 17.56 8.79
N LEU A 17 -8.80 18.18 9.40
CA LEU A 17 -9.45 17.68 10.62
C LEU A 17 -10.61 16.75 10.25
N LEU A 18 -10.59 15.52 10.80
CA LEU A 18 -11.75 14.63 10.81
C LEU A 18 -12.72 15.05 11.91
N LYS A 19 -13.94 15.43 11.55
CA LYS A 19 -14.98 15.84 12.51
C LYS A 19 -15.67 14.61 13.11
N ASN A 20 -16.12 14.73 14.36
CA ASN A 20 -17.08 13.81 14.99
C ASN A 20 -16.69 12.32 14.91
N GLY A 21 -15.40 11.98 15.06
CA GLY A 21 -14.94 10.60 14.99
C GLY A 21 -15.12 9.94 13.63
N THR A 22 -15.15 10.73 12.55
CA THR A 22 -15.19 10.21 11.17
C THR A 22 -14.02 9.27 10.94
N ASN A 23 -14.29 8.12 10.31
CA ASN A 23 -13.29 7.14 9.90
C ASN A 23 -13.28 7.01 8.37
N PHE A 24 -12.18 6.52 7.82
CA PHE A 24 -12.12 6.11 6.42
C PHE A 24 -12.62 4.68 6.25
N SER A 25 -13.39 4.43 5.19
CA SER A 25 -13.80 3.10 4.76
C SER A 25 -13.35 2.88 3.33
N TYR A 26 -12.75 1.73 3.06
CA TYR A 26 -12.16 1.39 1.76
C TYR A 26 -12.87 0.17 1.19
N HIS A 27 -13.43 0.32 -0.01
CA HIS A 27 -14.16 -0.75 -0.69
C HIS A 27 -13.42 -1.34 -1.90
N GLY A 28 -12.55 -0.56 -2.54
CA GLY A 28 -11.82 -1.01 -3.72
C GLY A 28 -11.24 0.14 -4.55
N PRO A 29 -10.80 -0.15 -5.79
CA PRO A 29 -10.88 -1.45 -6.47
C PRO A 29 -10.00 -2.51 -5.80
N TRP A 30 -10.40 -3.78 -5.90
CA TRP A 30 -9.57 -4.91 -5.45
C TRP A 30 -8.82 -5.54 -6.62
N LYS A 31 -7.65 -6.12 -6.35
CA LYS A 31 -6.88 -6.92 -7.31
C LYS A 31 -6.72 -8.35 -6.81
N LYS A 32 -6.70 -9.33 -7.72
CA LYS A 32 -6.41 -10.72 -7.38
C LYS A 32 -4.90 -10.90 -7.30
N VAL A 33 -4.40 -11.46 -6.20
CA VAL A 33 -2.96 -11.74 -6.04
C VAL A 33 -2.59 -13.04 -6.75
N THR A 34 -1.65 -12.91 -7.66
CA THR A 34 -0.82 -13.96 -8.24
C THR A 34 0.65 -13.65 -7.96
N GLN A 35 1.57 -14.34 -8.63
CA GLN A 35 2.98 -13.96 -8.62
C GLN A 35 3.19 -12.63 -9.37
N ASN A 36 4.12 -11.81 -8.89
CA ASN A 36 4.49 -10.50 -9.40
C ASN A 36 3.29 -9.55 -9.60
N THR A 37 2.35 -9.57 -8.65
CA THR A 37 1.16 -8.70 -8.73
C THR A 37 1.55 -7.28 -8.40
N GLU A 38 1.37 -6.35 -9.34
CA GLU A 38 1.53 -4.92 -9.06
C GLU A 38 0.39 -4.39 -8.19
N ILE A 39 0.72 -4.00 -6.96
CA ILE A 39 -0.21 -3.32 -6.06
C ILE A 39 -0.40 -1.89 -6.54
N ASP A 40 0.70 -1.17 -6.64
CA ASP A 40 0.74 0.25 -6.95
C ASP A 40 1.99 0.60 -7.76
N ARG A 41 1.91 1.70 -8.51
CA ARG A 41 2.95 2.20 -9.38
C ARG A 41 2.92 3.72 -9.43
N PHE A 42 4.06 4.35 -9.23
CA PHE A 42 4.21 5.79 -9.33
C PHE A 42 5.57 6.19 -9.89
N LEU A 43 5.66 7.39 -10.47
CA LEU A 43 6.92 7.92 -10.97
C LEU A 43 7.76 8.45 -9.81
N VAL A 44 9.04 8.09 -9.81
CA VAL A 44 9.99 8.58 -8.80
C VAL A 44 10.19 10.09 -8.86
N ASN A 45 9.80 10.73 -9.97
CA ASN A 45 9.83 12.19 -10.11
C ASN A 45 8.68 12.88 -9.38
N ASP A 46 7.53 12.22 -9.26
CA ASP A 46 6.35 12.78 -8.59
C ASP A 46 6.44 12.56 -7.07
N PHE A 47 6.79 11.35 -6.65
CA PHE A 47 6.85 10.96 -5.24
C PHE A 47 8.13 10.20 -4.91
N CYS A 48 8.72 10.49 -3.74
CA CYS A 48 9.90 9.78 -3.23
C CYS A 48 9.54 8.68 -2.23
N ALA A 49 8.36 8.75 -1.63
CA ALA A 49 7.92 7.78 -0.66
C ALA A 49 6.41 7.62 -0.63
N ALA A 50 5.96 6.47 -0.16
CA ALA A 50 4.56 6.21 0.12
C ALA A 50 4.41 5.30 1.34
N GLU A 51 3.40 5.58 2.16
CA GLU A 51 2.98 4.74 3.27
C GLU A 51 1.69 4.00 2.90
N TYR A 52 1.68 2.69 3.07
CA TYR A 52 0.58 1.82 2.68
C TYR A 52 -0.08 1.14 3.87
N THR A 53 -1.40 1.03 3.82
CA THR A 53 -2.17 0.03 4.57
C THR A 53 -2.83 -0.91 3.57
N ILE A 54 -2.38 -2.17 3.54
CA ILE A 54 -2.78 -3.20 2.57
C ILE A 54 -3.59 -4.26 3.32
N VAL A 55 -4.78 -4.57 2.83
CA VAL A 55 -5.65 -5.61 3.38
C VAL A 55 -5.79 -6.74 2.36
N ILE A 56 -5.57 -7.97 2.84
CA ILE A 56 -5.61 -9.20 2.08
C ILE A 56 -6.76 -10.04 2.60
N ASP A 57 -7.65 -10.45 1.70
CA ASP A 57 -8.77 -11.33 1.99
C ASP A 57 -8.72 -12.54 1.05
N LEU A 58 -8.33 -13.71 1.60
CA LEU A 58 -8.35 -14.97 0.89
C LEU A 58 -9.65 -15.75 1.17
N SER A 59 -10.07 -15.79 2.43
CA SER A 59 -11.28 -16.47 2.88
C SER A 59 -11.79 -15.89 4.21
N SER A 60 -12.89 -16.45 4.74
CA SER A 60 -13.40 -16.09 6.07
C SER A 60 -12.39 -16.34 7.20
N SER A 61 -11.49 -17.32 7.05
CA SER A 61 -10.49 -17.72 8.06
C SER A 61 -9.05 -17.31 7.73
N ALA A 62 -8.82 -16.73 6.54
CA ALA A 62 -7.50 -16.31 6.07
C ALA A 62 -7.56 -14.86 5.61
N LYS A 63 -7.17 -13.96 6.53
CA LYS A 63 -7.09 -12.51 6.30
C LYS A 63 -5.80 -11.98 6.88
N GLU A 64 -5.29 -10.92 6.28
CA GLU A 64 -4.08 -10.24 6.72
C GLU A 64 -4.21 -8.72 6.48
N ILE A 65 -3.62 -7.93 7.37
CA ILE A 65 -3.38 -6.50 7.17
C ILE A 65 -1.90 -6.19 7.36
N ILE A 66 -1.35 -5.42 6.43
CA ILE A 66 0.06 -5.02 6.40
C ILE A 66 0.15 -3.50 6.34
N LYS A 67 1.07 -2.95 7.13
CA LYS A 67 1.51 -1.56 7.07
C LYS A 67 2.96 -1.52 6.58
N ALA A 68 3.18 -0.80 5.50
CA ALA A 68 4.48 -0.75 4.82
C ALA A 68 4.87 0.68 4.44
N LEU A 69 6.16 0.97 4.49
CA LEU A 69 6.78 2.18 3.96
C LEU A 69 7.56 1.80 2.70
N VAL A 70 7.32 2.51 1.61
CA VAL A 70 8.15 2.46 0.41
C VAL A 70 8.90 3.77 0.28
N VAL A 71 10.20 3.68 0.03
CA VAL A 71 11.04 4.81 -0.37
C VAL A 71 11.75 4.43 -1.65
N ALA A 72 11.90 5.38 -2.57
CA ALA A 72 12.57 5.17 -3.83
C ALA A 72 13.44 6.36 -4.22
N GLY A 73 14.64 6.04 -4.70
CA GLY A 73 15.51 6.92 -5.45
C GLY A 73 15.51 6.55 -6.94
N PRO A 74 16.30 7.24 -7.77
CA PRO A 74 16.32 7.02 -9.22
C PRO A 74 16.66 5.58 -9.63
N ASN A 75 17.47 4.87 -8.83
CA ASN A 75 18.03 3.57 -9.18
C ASN A 75 17.62 2.44 -8.23
N ASP A 76 17.01 2.76 -7.09
CA ASP A 76 16.76 1.83 -6.01
C ASP A 76 15.44 2.14 -5.30
N ALA A 77 14.76 1.09 -4.85
CA ALA A 77 13.62 1.20 -3.95
C ALA A 77 13.78 0.21 -2.81
N ASN A 78 13.18 0.57 -1.68
CA ASN A 78 13.11 -0.27 -0.52
C ASN A 78 11.68 -0.28 0.03
N VAL A 79 11.27 -1.42 0.56
CA VAL A 79 10.02 -1.59 1.29
C VAL A 79 10.30 -2.11 2.69
N THR A 80 9.79 -1.41 3.70
CA THR A 80 9.86 -1.84 5.10
C THR A 80 8.46 -2.10 5.63
N ILE A 81 8.21 -3.33 6.08
CA ILE A 81 6.98 -3.69 6.80
C ILE A 81 7.20 -3.37 8.28
N TYR A 82 6.38 -2.47 8.82
CA TYR A 82 6.48 -2.04 10.23
C TYR A 82 5.28 -2.48 11.07
N GLY A 83 4.25 -3.06 10.44
CA GLY A 83 3.11 -3.65 11.13
C GLY A 83 2.46 -4.74 10.28
N ARG A 84 2.17 -5.87 10.90
CA ARG A 84 1.52 -7.02 10.27
C ARG A 84 0.63 -7.73 11.28
N SER A 85 -0.57 -8.12 10.84
CA SER A 85 -1.47 -8.97 11.61
C SER A 85 -2.23 -9.88 10.67
N ASN A 86 -2.29 -11.18 10.99
CA ASN A 86 -2.98 -12.18 10.19
C ASN A 86 -3.68 -13.20 11.09
N LEU A 87 -4.59 -13.97 10.49
CA LEU A 87 -5.42 -14.93 11.21
C LEU A 87 -4.82 -16.33 11.36
N ASN A 88 -3.62 -16.64 10.80
CA ASN A 88 -2.96 -17.95 10.92
C ASN A 88 -1.52 -17.93 10.37
N GLN A 89 -1.36 -17.33 9.19
CA GLN A 89 -0.11 -17.31 8.42
C GLN A 89 -0.06 -16.06 7.56
N ASP A 90 1.16 -15.70 7.15
CA ASP A 90 1.40 -14.65 6.17
C ASP A 90 0.81 -15.08 4.82
N LEU A 91 0.06 -14.20 4.17
CA LEU A 91 -0.59 -14.47 2.89
C LEU A 91 0.20 -13.90 1.71
N LEU A 92 1.03 -12.89 1.95
CA LEU A 92 1.88 -12.29 0.91
C LEU A 92 3.25 -11.81 1.40
N THR A 93 4.14 -11.67 0.43
CA THR A 93 5.43 -10.99 0.55
C THR A 93 5.44 -9.76 -0.34
N LEU A 94 5.98 -8.65 0.18
CA LEU A 94 6.11 -7.38 -0.54
C LEU A 94 7.54 -7.16 -1.00
N THR A 95 7.68 -6.66 -2.22
CA THR A 95 8.95 -6.15 -2.75
C THR A 95 8.69 -4.82 -3.45
N ALA A 96 9.67 -3.92 -3.43
CA ALA A 96 9.64 -2.68 -4.19
C ALA A 96 10.81 -2.66 -5.16
N THR A 97 10.55 -2.23 -6.39
CA THR A 97 11.58 -2.10 -7.44
C THR A 97 11.45 -0.76 -8.13
N VAL A 98 12.55 -0.29 -8.72
CA VAL A 98 12.56 0.84 -9.65
C VAL A 98 13.09 0.37 -10.99
N SER A 99 12.37 0.70 -12.06
CA SER A 99 12.81 0.52 -13.44
C SER A 99 12.36 1.72 -14.24
N ASP A 100 13.24 2.32 -15.05
CA ASP A 100 12.90 3.45 -15.92
C ASP A 100 12.17 4.59 -15.18
N SER A 101 12.70 5.00 -14.02
CA SER A 101 12.10 6.01 -13.12
C SER A 101 10.70 5.68 -12.58
N THR A 102 10.25 4.44 -12.72
CA THR A 102 8.96 3.96 -12.25
C THR A 102 9.16 3.07 -11.05
N VAL A 103 8.58 3.47 -9.92
CA VAL A 103 8.54 2.69 -8.68
C VAL A 103 7.35 1.74 -8.76
N THR A 104 7.59 0.46 -8.49
CA THR A 104 6.56 -0.56 -8.48
C THR A 104 6.56 -1.29 -7.13
N LEU A 105 5.42 -1.29 -6.44
CA LEU A 105 5.20 -2.13 -5.27
C LEU A 105 4.53 -3.43 -5.71
N ILE A 106 5.21 -4.54 -5.45
CA ILE A 106 4.85 -5.87 -5.93
C ILE A 106 4.46 -6.76 -4.75
N ALA A 107 3.31 -7.43 -4.88
CA ALA A 107 2.88 -8.52 -4.01
C ALA A 107 3.15 -9.87 -4.69
N ASN A 108 3.70 -10.79 -3.91
CA ASN A 108 3.78 -12.20 -4.25
C ASN A 108 2.99 -13.01 -3.23
N ALA A 109 2.19 -13.98 -3.69
CA ALA A 109 1.51 -14.91 -2.81
C ALA A 109 2.54 -15.67 -1.96
N HIS A 110 2.28 -15.80 -0.66
CA HIS A 110 3.12 -16.61 0.22
C HIS A 110 2.89 -18.10 -0.06
N THR A 111 3.92 -18.92 0.17
CA THR A 111 3.84 -20.37 0.10
C THR A 111 3.45 -20.92 1.48
N SER A 112 2.39 -21.72 1.57
CA SER A 112 2.00 -22.36 2.85
C SER A 112 2.95 -23.50 3.22
N ALA A 113 2.79 -24.03 4.44
CA ALA A 113 3.62 -25.11 4.97
C ALA A 113 3.59 -26.41 4.13
N ASP A 114 2.52 -26.62 3.35
CA ASP A 114 2.35 -27.73 2.41
C ASP A 114 2.97 -27.45 1.02
N SER A 115 3.73 -26.37 0.87
CA SER A 115 4.34 -25.92 -0.38
C SER A 115 3.34 -25.49 -1.47
N SER A 116 2.06 -25.29 -1.13
CA SER A 116 1.10 -24.69 -2.05
C SER A 116 1.19 -23.15 -2.01
N GLU A 117 1.07 -22.50 -3.16
CA GLU A 117 1.01 -21.03 -3.19
C GLU A 117 -0.41 -20.57 -2.82
N LEU A 118 -0.52 -19.61 -1.90
CA LEU A 118 -1.78 -19.03 -1.46
C LEU A 118 -2.33 -18.02 -2.47
N ARG A 119 -2.52 -18.47 -3.72
CA ARG A 119 -2.98 -17.64 -4.84
C ARG A 119 -4.46 -17.29 -4.69
N GLY A 120 -4.83 -16.15 -5.26
CA GLY A 120 -6.22 -15.76 -5.46
C GLY A 120 -6.84 -14.96 -4.33
N SER A 121 -6.06 -14.54 -3.34
CA SER A 121 -6.49 -13.54 -2.38
C SER A 121 -6.83 -12.22 -3.08
N LYS A 122 -7.81 -11.51 -2.54
CA LYS A 122 -8.18 -10.16 -2.99
C LYS A 122 -7.42 -9.15 -2.13
N ILE A 123 -6.77 -8.19 -2.78
CA ILE A 123 -6.10 -7.09 -2.10
C ILE A 123 -6.82 -5.77 -2.35
N ILE A 124 -6.93 -4.98 -1.29
CA ILE A 124 -7.22 -3.54 -1.35
C ILE A 124 -6.14 -2.80 -0.57
N PHE A 125 -5.90 -1.55 -0.91
CA PHE A 125 -4.98 -0.72 -0.16
C PHE A 125 -5.44 0.73 -0.07
N SER A 126 -4.86 1.44 0.89
CA SER A 126 -4.86 2.91 0.94
C SER A 126 -3.41 3.37 1.11
N ALA A 127 -3.09 4.53 0.51
CA ALA A 127 -1.73 5.05 0.50
C ALA A 127 -1.70 6.55 0.80
N ASN A 128 -0.65 6.98 1.50
CA ASN A 128 -0.25 8.38 1.62
C ASN A 128 1.04 8.57 0.81
N TYR A 129 1.04 9.47 -0.17
CA TYR A 129 2.19 9.74 -1.02
C TYR A 129 2.92 11.00 -0.59
N TYR A 130 4.26 10.96 -0.65
CA TYR A 130 5.14 12.05 -0.25
C TYR A 130 5.95 12.51 -1.46
N GLN A 131 5.76 13.78 -1.83
CA GLN A 131 6.39 14.37 -3.01
C GLN A 131 7.87 14.64 -2.82
N ASN A 132 8.61 14.61 -3.91
CA ASN A 132 9.98 15.10 -3.94
C ASN A 132 10.06 16.57 -3.52
N GLN A 133 11.05 16.88 -2.68
CA GLN A 133 11.41 18.27 -2.35
C GLN A 133 12.67 18.73 -3.09
N ASN A 134 13.44 17.77 -3.63
CA ASN A 134 14.61 18.01 -4.46
C ASN A 134 14.36 17.44 -5.86
N ILE A 135 14.89 18.09 -6.89
CA ILE A 135 14.82 17.56 -8.26
C ILE A 135 15.65 16.28 -8.32
N PRO A 136 15.08 15.12 -8.68
CA PRO A 136 15.85 13.90 -8.89
C PRO A 136 16.86 14.13 -10.01
N ILE A 137 18.15 13.92 -9.73
CA ILE A 137 19.19 13.97 -10.77
C ILE A 137 19.12 12.63 -11.51
N ALA A 138 18.88 12.67 -12.82
CA ALA A 138 18.94 11.47 -13.66
C ALA A 138 20.36 10.89 -13.58
N GLY A 139 20.45 9.59 -13.25
CA GLY A 139 21.70 8.83 -13.31
C GLY A 139 22.14 8.54 -14.73
#